data_AF-A0A6G1CQK3-F1
#
_entry.id   AF-A0A6G1CQK3-F1
#
_cell.length_a   1.000
_cell.length_b   1.000
_cell.length_c   1.000
_cell.angle_alpha   90.00
_cell.angle_beta   90.00
_cell.angle_gamma   90.00
#
_symmetry.space_group_name_H-M   'P 1'
#
loop_
_entity.id
_entity.type
_entity.pdbx_description
1 polymer ?
#
loop_
_entity_poly.entity_id
_entity_poly.type
_entity_poly.pdbx_seq_one_letter_code
_entity_poly.pdbx_strand_id
1 'polypeptide(L)'
;MLPTMKLPLPTMAAVVALCVASYLLAVWTHPAPPLPTASLAVPCNTRQPPAPATATPAHSSTSNATALDFSIHHGASEEDAAEAGSPPSRRVPACDAGYSEHTPCEGQRWSLRQPRRRFAYRERHCPRRAEQRLRCLVPAPPGYRAPLRWPRSRDAAWYANAPHEELVAEKGVQNWIRRDGDVLRFPGGGTMFPHGADRYIDDIAAAAGVPLGGGGAVRTALDTGCGVASWGAHLLSRDVLTMSLAPKDTHEAQVLFALERGVPAMLGIMATKRLPYPARAFDMAHCSRCLIPWSKYNGLYLIEVDRVLRPGGYWVLSGPPVNWERHFKGWKRTPEDLSSEQSAIEAISKSLCWTKVQQKGDIAVWQKPINHVSCKASRDEHGSLGFCNASQDPDAGWYVNMEECITPLPEVSGPGDVAGGEVKRWPERLTAAPPRITGGSLGGGITVDTFSKDAEVWRRRVDRYKGVSSGLAEKGRYRNLLDMNAGLGGFAAALVDDPVWVMNVVPTAASANTLGVIYERGLIGTYQDWCEAMSTYPRTYDLIHADFLFTMYKDRCEMEAILLEMDRVLRPEGTVIFRDDVDVLVKIKNIADGMRWENRIIDHEDGPMQREKILVSVKSYWTA
;
A
#
# COMPACT_ATOMS: atom_id res chain seq x y z
N MET A 1 -21.08 27.37 27.14
CA MET A 1 -22.53 27.58 27.02
C MET A 1 -22.82 28.01 25.59
N LEU A 2 -23.48 27.17 24.80
CA LEU A 2 -23.88 27.49 23.41
C LEU A 2 -25.30 28.04 23.40
N PRO A 3 -25.61 29.10 22.63
CA PRO A 3 -26.96 29.61 22.50
C PRO A 3 -27.76 28.74 21.52
N THR A 4 -28.92 28.28 21.96
CA THR A 4 -29.88 27.56 21.11
C THR A 4 -30.67 28.56 20.26
N MET A 5 -30.41 28.60 18.95
CA MET A 5 -31.31 29.25 17.99
C MET A 5 -32.62 28.46 17.94
N LYS A 6 -33.68 29.00 18.54
CA LYS A 6 -35.05 28.48 18.39
C LYS A 6 -35.60 28.98 17.05
N LEU A 7 -35.70 28.10 16.06
CA LEU A 7 -36.46 28.40 14.83
C LEU A 7 -37.95 28.52 15.18
N PRO A 8 -38.69 29.50 14.63
CA PRO A 8 -40.13 29.63 14.86
C PRO A 8 -40.88 28.40 14.37
N LEU A 9 -41.81 27.89 15.18
CA LEU A 9 -42.70 26.76 14.89
C LEU A 9 -43.33 26.77 13.47
N PRO A 10 -43.79 27.91 12.89
CA PRO A 10 -44.35 27.91 11.54
C PRO A 10 -43.32 27.54 10.45
N THR A 11 -42.05 27.89 10.66
CA THR A 11 -40.94 27.56 9.75
C THR A 11 -40.64 26.06 9.75
N MET A 12 -40.69 25.44 10.93
CA MET A 12 -40.54 23.98 11.05
C MET A 12 -41.70 23.24 10.37
N ALA A 13 -42.93 23.73 10.54
CA ALA A 13 -44.10 23.15 9.88
C ALA A 13 -44.02 23.27 8.34
N ALA A 14 -43.55 24.41 7.82
CA ALA A 14 -43.38 24.62 6.39
C ALA A 14 -42.31 23.70 5.78
N VAL A 15 -41.18 23.50 6.48
CA VAL A 15 -40.12 22.59 6.03
C VAL A 15 -40.61 21.14 6.03
N VAL A 16 -41.33 20.71 7.07
CA VAL A 16 -41.90 19.35 7.13
C VAL A 16 -42.93 19.16 6.01
N ALA A 17 -43.78 20.14 5.74
CA ALA A 17 -44.76 20.07 4.65
C ALA A 17 -44.09 19.95 3.27
N LEU A 18 -43.01 20.71 3.03
CA LEU A 18 -42.20 20.61 1.80
C LEU A 18 -41.53 19.24 1.64
N CYS A 19 -40.99 18.67 2.73
CA CYS A 19 -40.39 17.33 2.71
C CYS A 19 -41.44 16.25 2.41
N VAL A 20 -42.63 16.34 3.01
CA VAL A 20 -43.73 15.39 2.76
C VAL A 20 -44.24 15.52 1.33
N ALA A 21 -44.44 16.74 0.82
CA ALA A 21 -44.86 16.96 -0.56
C ALA A 21 -43.85 16.39 -1.57
N SER A 22 -42.55 16.58 -1.31
CA SER A 22 -41.47 16.04 -2.15
C SER A 22 -41.43 14.52 -2.14
N TYR A 23 -41.66 13.91 -0.97
CA TYR A 23 -41.74 12.45 -0.83
C TYR A 23 -42.95 11.87 -1.58
N LEU A 24 -44.12 12.50 -1.46
CA LEU A 24 -45.33 12.05 -2.16
C LEU A 24 -45.20 12.21 -3.69
N LEU A 25 -44.55 13.27 -4.17
CA LEU A 25 -44.20 13.45 -5.59
C LEU A 25 -43.24 12.36 -6.10
N ALA A 26 -42.25 11.97 -5.30
CA ALA A 26 -41.32 10.89 -5.63
C ALA A 26 -42.02 9.52 -5.72
N VAL A 27 -42.97 9.24 -4.81
CA VAL A 27 -43.77 8.00 -4.82
C VAL A 27 -44.73 7.98 -6.02
N TRP A 28 -45.25 9.12 -6.44
CA TRP A 28 -46.18 9.22 -7.57
C TRP A 28 -45.47 9.09 -8.93
N THR A 29 -44.22 9.54 -9.03
CA THR A 29 -43.42 9.50 -10.27
C THR A 29 -42.69 8.16 -10.48
N HIS A 30 -42.58 7.32 -9.44
CA HIS A 30 -41.94 6.00 -9.50
C HIS A 30 -42.82 4.92 -8.84
N PRO A 31 -43.83 4.37 -9.53
CA PRO A 31 -44.54 3.20 -9.02
C PRO A 31 -43.61 1.97 -9.03
N ALA A 32 -43.53 1.28 -7.90
CA ALA A 32 -42.70 0.07 -7.74
C ALA A 32 -43.12 -1.03 -8.74
N PRO A 33 -42.17 -1.82 -9.26
CA PRO A 33 -42.49 -2.92 -10.18
C PRO A 33 -43.26 -4.04 -9.46
N PRO A 34 -44.14 -4.78 -10.17
CA PRO A 34 -44.93 -5.84 -9.54
C PRO A 34 -44.07 -7.05 -9.20
N LEU A 35 -44.38 -7.68 -8.07
CA LEU A 35 -43.85 -8.97 -7.63
C LEU A 35 -44.31 -10.10 -8.59
N PRO A 36 -43.44 -11.07 -8.95
CA PRO A 36 -43.85 -12.17 -9.81
C PRO A 36 -44.60 -13.24 -9.00
N THR A 37 -45.82 -13.56 -9.44
CA THR A 37 -46.62 -14.71 -9.01
C THR A 37 -46.70 -15.78 -10.12
N ALA A 38 -46.19 -16.97 -9.76
CA ALA A 38 -46.54 -18.35 -10.14
C ALA A 38 -46.89 -18.74 -11.60
N SER A 39 -46.36 -19.88 -12.06
CA SER A 39 -47.18 -21.08 -12.41
C SER A 39 -46.36 -22.26 -12.96
N LEU A 40 -46.73 -23.44 -12.47
CA LEU A 40 -46.42 -24.77 -13.02
C LEU A 40 -47.31 -25.04 -14.24
N ALA A 41 -46.74 -25.55 -15.33
CA ALA A 41 -47.52 -26.28 -16.34
C ALA A 41 -46.63 -27.32 -17.08
N VAL A 42 -47.09 -28.56 -17.02
CA VAL A 42 -46.64 -29.75 -17.77
C VAL A 42 -47.36 -29.77 -19.13
N PRO A 43 -46.77 -30.35 -20.19
CA PRO A 43 -47.49 -31.45 -20.84
C PRO A 43 -46.62 -32.65 -21.25
N CYS A 44 -47.25 -33.82 -21.22
CA CYS A 44 -46.78 -35.12 -21.67
C CYS A 44 -46.94 -35.34 -23.19
N ASN A 45 -45.90 -35.93 -23.78
CA ASN A 45 -45.85 -37.04 -24.76
C ASN A 45 -46.76 -37.09 -26.01
N THR A 46 -46.16 -37.34 -27.18
CA THR A 46 -46.58 -38.42 -28.11
C THR A 46 -45.55 -38.70 -29.25
N ARG A 47 -45.06 -39.95 -29.27
CA ARG A 47 -44.80 -40.89 -30.40
C ARG A 47 -43.86 -40.55 -31.59
N GLN A 48 -42.79 -41.37 -31.68
CA GLN A 48 -42.01 -41.84 -32.87
C GLN A 48 -42.88 -42.61 -33.92
N PRO A 49 -42.42 -43.04 -35.14
CA PRO A 49 -41.06 -43.52 -35.57
C PRO A 49 -40.67 -43.19 -37.07
N PRO A 50 -39.77 -43.92 -37.79
CA PRO A 50 -38.31 -44.09 -37.65
C PRO A 50 -37.49 -43.74 -38.94
N ALA A 51 -36.16 -43.97 -38.88
CA ALA A 51 -35.09 -43.70 -39.87
C ALA A 51 -35.18 -44.46 -41.24
N PRO A 52 -34.24 -44.19 -42.20
CA PRO A 52 -33.03 -45.04 -42.28
C PRO A 52 -31.71 -44.35 -42.72
N ALA A 53 -30.62 -45.13 -42.59
CA ALA A 53 -29.20 -44.93 -42.93
C ALA A 53 -28.92 -44.49 -44.39
N THR A 54 -27.75 -44.02 -44.84
CA THR A 54 -26.40 -44.62 -44.81
C THR A 54 -25.41 -43.68 -45.55
N ALA A 55 -24.10 -43.87 -45.34
CA ALA A 55 -22.98 -43.78 -46.31
C ALA A 55 -21.80 -42.85 -45.94
N THR A 56 -20.65 -43.51 -45.67
CA THR A 56 -19.27 -43.04 -45.82
C THR A 56 -18.90 -42.84 -47.30
N PRO A 57 -17.87 -42.04 -47.62
CA PRO A 57 -16.48 -42.53 -47.83
C PRO A 57 -15.44 -41.48 -47.38
N ALA A 58 -14.11 -41.55 -47.50
CA ALA A 58 -13.05 -42.57 -47.59
C ALA A 58 -11.71 -41.80 -47.38
N HIS A 59 -10.64 -42.53 -47.03
CA HIS A 59 -9.29 -42.03 -46.76
C HIS A 59 -8.63 -41.24 -47.91
N SER A 60 -7.81 -40.25 -47.54
CA SER A 60 -6.61 -39.90 -48.31
C SER A 60 -5.43 -39.75 -47.34
N SER A 61 -4.34 -40.45 -47.67
CA SER A 61 -3.09 -40.52 -46.94
C SER A 61 -2.07 -39.56 -47.55
N THR A 62 -1.46 -38.72 -46.71
CA THR A 62 -0.23 -38.00 -47.06
C THR A 62 0.76 -38.12 -45.92
N SER A 63 1.86 -38.81 -46.21
CA SER A 63 3.10 -38.84 -45.44
C SER A 63 3.68 -37.44 -45.29
N ASN A 64 4.08 -37.05 -44.07
CA ASN A 64 5.02 -35.95 -43.91
C ASN A 64 5.92 -36.15 -42.69
N ALA A 65 7.15 -35.68 -42.88
CA ALA A 65 8.33 -35.88 -42.07
C ALA A 65 8.11 -35.57 -40.58
N THR A 66 8.70 -36.40 -39.73
CA THR A 66 8.85 -36.17 -38.30
C THR A 66 9.71 -34.93 -38.06
N ALA A 67 9.07 -33.78 -37.86
CA ALA A 67 9.67 -32.67 -37.14
C ALA A 67 9.83 -33.10 -35.67
N LEU A 68 11.06 -33.08 -35.17
CA LEU A 68 11.32 -33.37 -33.75
C LEU A 68 10.75 -32.23 -32.91
N ASP A 69 9.75 -32.57 -32.10
CA ASP A 69 9.11 -31.69 -31.13
C ASP A 69 9.94 -31.68 -29.83
N PHE A 70 10.38 -30.49 -29.41
CA PHE A 70 11.10 -30.28 -28.15
C PHE A 70 10.18 -29.71 -27.04
N SER A 71 8.87 -29.83 -27.23
CA SER A 71 7.86 -29.49 -26.21
C SER A 71 7.98 -30.43 -25.01
N ILE A 72 7.79 -29.86 -23.82
CA ILE A 72 7.91 -30.57 -22.55
C ILE A 72 6.69 -31.49 -22.37
N HIS A 73 6.88 -32.81 -22.44
CA HIS A 73 5.83 -33.83 -22.27
C HIS A 73 5.56 -34.23 -20.80
N HIS A 74 5.68 -33.30 -19.85
CA HIS A 74 5.20 -33.49 -18.47
C HIS A 74 3.91 -32.71 -18.19
N GLY A 75 3.05 -32.57 -19.20
CA GLY A 75 1.63 -32.37 -18.97
C GLY A 75 1.00 -33.74 -18.78
N ALA A 76 0.30 -33.97 -17.66
CA ALA A 76 -0.69 -35.02 -17.62
C ALA A 76 -1.58 -34.85 -18.86
N SER A 77 -1.74 -35.91 -19.67
CA SER A 77 -2.62 -35.83 -20.82
C SER A 77 -4.04 -35.51 -20.33
N GLU A 78 -4.88 -34.90 -21.17
CA GLU A 78 -6.30 -34.71 -20.84
C GLU A 78 -6.99 -36.05 -20.50
N GLU A 79 -6.44 -37.16 -20.99
CA GLU A 79 -6.85 -38.54 -20.67
C GLU A 79 -6.41 -38.96 -19.25
N ASP A 80 -5.19 -38.61 -18.81
CA ASP A 80 -4.71 -38.88 -17.45
C ASP A 80 -5.45 -38.03 -16.39
N ALA A 81 -5.89 -36.81 -16.74
CA ALA A 81 -6.69 -35.96 -15.88
C ALA A 81 -8.14 -36.46 -15.72
N ALA A 82 -8.67 -37.15 -16.73
CA ALA A 82 -9.99 -37.76 -16.70
C ALA A 82 -10.03 -39.02 -15.82
N GLU A 83 -8.94 -39.80 -15.75
CA GLU A 83 -8.83 -40.96 -14.85
C GLU A 83 -8.56 -40.57 -13.37
N ALA A 84 -7.99 -39.38 -13.12
CA ALA A 84 -7.70 -38.89 -11.76
C ALA A 84 -8.86 -38.16 -11.06
N GLY A 85 -10.04 -38.04 -11.68
CA GLY A 85 -11.24 -37.49 -11.04
C GLY A 85 -11.09 -36.07 -10.49
N SER A 86 -10.17 -35.27 -11.03
CA SER A 86 -10.02 -33.87 -10.61
C SER A 86 -11.22 -33.08 -11.12
N PRO A 87 -12.07 -32.52 -10.24
CA PRO A 87 -13.23 -31.78 -10.68
C PRO A 87 -12.77 -30.56 -11.52
N PRO A 88 -13.50 -30.20 -12.58
CA PRO A 88 -13.16 -29.02 -13.37
C PRO A 88 -13.03 -27.80 -12.46
N SER A 89 -11.98 -27.00 -12.66
CA SER A 89 -11.70 -25.82 -11.85
C SER A 89 -12.95 -24.94 -11.75
N ARG A 90 -13.46 -24.75 -10.53
CA ARG A 90 -14.66 -23.94 -10.29
C ARG A 90 -14.36 -22.51 -10.75
N ARG A 91 -15.08 -22.05 -11.79
CA ARG A 91 -14.94 -20.66 -12.26
C ARG A 91 -15.31 -19.69 -11.14
N VAL A 92 -14.41 -18.75 -10.86
CA VAL A 92 -14.64 -17.67 -9.91
C VAL A 92 -15.49 -16.58 -10.61
N PRO A 93 -16.66 -16.21 -10.08
CA PRO A 93 -17.51 -15.21 -10.70
C PRO A 93 -16.90 -13.80 -10.61
N ALA A 94 -17.34 -12.89 -11.48
CA ALA A 94 -17.05 -11.47 -11.33
C ALA A 94 -17.92 -10.85 -10.24
N CYS A 95 -17.37 -9.90 -9.50
CA CYS A 95 -18.15 -9.04 -8.60
C CYS A 95 -18.95 -8.00 -9.40
N ASP A 96 -19.93 -7.39 -8.76
CA ASP A 96 -20.66 -6.24 -9.31
C ASP A 96 -19.71 -5.05 -9.59
N ALA A 97 -20.03 -4.26 -10.62
CA ALA A 97 -19.27 -3.09 -11.06
C ALA A 97 -19.00 -2.08 -9.93
N GLY A 98 -19.91 -1.97 -8.95
CA GLY A 98 -19.78 -1.09 -7.79
C GLY A 98 -18.63 -1.46 -6.85
N TYR A 99 -18.02 -2.64 -7.00
CA TYR A 99 -16.86 -3.06 -6.23
C TYR A 99 -15.51 -2.67 -6.85
N SER A 100 -15.49 -1.96 -7.98
CA SER A 100 -14.26 -1.58 -8.70
C SER A 100 -13.22 -0.80 -7.87
N GLU A 101 -13.65 -0.17 -6.77
CA GLU A 101 -12.79 0.50 -5.78
C GLU A 101 -12.93 -0.09 -4.37
N HIS A 102 -13.28 -1.37 -4.27
CA HIS A 102 -13.50 -2.05 -3.01
C HIS A 102 -12.20 -2.18 -2.20
N THR A 103 -12.22 -1.56 -1.01
CA THR A 103 -11.15 -1.59 -0.01
C THR A 103 -11.69 -2.29 1.25
N PRO A 104 -11.55 -3.62 1.38
CA PRO A 104 -12.32 -4.41 2.35
C PRO A 104 -12.19 -3.94 3.81
N CYS A 105 -10.99 -3.50 4.20
CA CYS A 105 -10.71 -3.04 5.55
C CYS A 105 -10.95 -1.55 5.78
N GLU A 106 -11.23 -0.77 4.74
CA GLU A 106 -11.49 0.68 4.83
C GLU A 106 -12.97 1.00 4.57
N GLY A 107 -13.85 0.01 4.82
CA GLY A 107 -15.27 0.08 4.50
C GLY A 107 -16.08 0.89 5.52
N GLN A 108 -16.91 1.82 5.03
CA GLN A 108 -17.77 2.68 5.86
C GLN A 108 -18.63 1.90 6.86
N ARG A 109 -19.14 0.73 6.47
CA ARG A 109 -19.94 -0.16 7.33
C ARG A 109 -19.24 -0.51 8.64
N TRP A 110 -17.92 -0.73 8.59
CA TRP A 110 -17.11 -1.08 9.76
C TRP A 110 -16.68 0.17 10.51
N SER A 111 -16.21 1.19 9.79
CA SER A 111 -15.83 2.48 10.34
C SER A 111 -16.91 3.10 11.22
N LEU A 112 -18.19 3.08 10.79
CA LEU A 112 -19.30 3.67 11.54
C LEU A 112 -19.57 3.01 12.91
N ARG A 113 -19.06 1.79 13.14
CA ARG A 113 -19.24 1.05 14.40
C ARG A 113 -18.17 1.38 15.44
N GLN A 114 -17.18 2.19 15.06
CA GLN A 114 -15.99 2.42 15.87
C GLN A 114 -16.05 3.76 16.60
N PRO A 115 -15.30 3.91 17.70
CA PRO A 115 -15.23 5.18 18.42
C PRO A 115 -14.71 6.33 17.55
N ARG A 116 -15.25 7.53 17.77
CA ARG A 116 -14.76 8.76 17.12
C ARG A 116 -13.49 9.32 17.76
N ARG A 117 -13.26 9.00 19.03
CA ARG A 117 -12.06 9.41 19.78
C ARG A 117 -10.80 8.90 19.08
N ARG A 118 -9.78 9.76 18.98
CA ARG A 118 -8.48 9.45 18.33
C ARG A 118 -8.63 8.90 16.91
N PHE A 119 -9.69 9.27 16.20
CA PHE A 119 -9.95 8.82 14.82
C PHE A 119 -9.99 7.30 14.62
N ALA A 120 -10.30 6.50 15.66
CA ALA A 120 -10.32 5.04 15.56
C ALA A 120 -11.23 4.53 14.40
N TYR A 121 -12.32 5.24 14.11
CA TYR A 121 -13.19 4.94 12.96
C TYR A 121 -12.55 5.05 11.57
N ARG A 122 -11.41 5.73 11.44
CA ARG A 122 -10.65 5.83 10.18
C ARG A 122 -9.52 4.82 10.08
N GLU A 123 -9.29 4.01 11.12
CA GLU A 123 -8.35 2.90 11.05
C GLU A 123 -8.91 1.79 10.16
N ARG A 124 -8.02 0.86 9.77
CA ARG A 124 -8.43 -0.36 9.09
C ARG A 124 -9.26 -1.25 10.02
N HIS A 125 -10.41 -1.70 9.54
CA HIS A 125 -11.35 -2.61 10.19
C HIS A 125 -11.79 -3.69 9.20
N CYS A 126 -11.07 -4.82 9.19
CA CYS A 126 -11.31 -5.90 8.23
C CYS A 126 -12.54 -6.76 8.60
N PRO A 127 -13.24 -7.34 7.60
CA PRO A 127 -14.28 -8.32 7.83
C PRO A 127 -13.74 -9.56 8.57
N ARG A 128 -14.33 -9.86 9.73
CA ARG A 128 -13.84 -10.93 10.63
C ARG A 128 -14.29 -12.31 10.19
N ARG A 129 -15.50 -12.43 9.63
CA ARG A 129 -16.05 -13.72 9.19
C ARG A 129 -15.84 -13.93 7.70
N ALA A 130 -15.60 -15.17 7.31
CA ALA A 130 -15.32 -15.56 5.94
C ALA A 130 -16.48 -15.21 4.98
N GLU A 131 -17.74 -15.30 5.44
CA GLU A 131 -18.92 -15.01 4.63
C GLU A 131 -19.10 -13.50 4.33
N GLN A 132 -18.37 -12.64 5.05
CA GLN A 132 -18.38 -11.20 4.82
C GLN A 132 -17.32 -10.75 3.80
N ARG A 133 -16.47 -11.68 3.35
CA ARG A 133 -15.42 -11.43 2.36
C ARG A 133 -15.96 -11.76 0.97
N LEU A 134 -15.59 -10.95 -0.02
CA LEU A 134 -15.96 -11.22 -1.40
C LEU A 134 -15.31 -12.52 -1.88
N ARG A 135 -16.08 -13.34 -2.59
CA ARG A 135 -15.64 -14.60 -3.23
C ARG A 135 -15.73 -14.50 -4.75
N CYS A 136 -15.41 -13.32 -5.27
CA CYS A 136 -15.53 -12.96 -6.67
C CYS A 136 -14.35 -12.08 -7.09
N LEU A 137 -14.06 -12.04 -8.39
CA LEU A 137 -13.02 -11.21 -8.97
C LEU A 137 -13.51 -9.76 -9.08
N VAL A 138 -12.73 -8.80 -8.58
CA VAL A 138 -13.12 -7.38 -8.60
C VAL A 138 -12.85 -6.79 -10.00
N PRO A 139 -13.86 -6.25 -10.69
CA PRO A 139 -13.67 -5.70 -12.03
C PRO A 139 -12.88 -4.38 -12.02
N ALA A 140 -12.13 -4.14 -13.10
CA ALA A 140 -11.63 -2.81 -13.39
C ALA A 140 -12.79 -1.89 -13.85
N PRO A 141 -12.70 -0.57 -13.64
CA PRO A 141 -13.75 0.35 -14.08
C PRO A 141 -13.93 0.32 -15.61
N PRO A 142 -15.13 0.65 -16.13
CA PRO A 142 -15.37 0.70 -17.56
C PRO A 142 -14.37 1.63 -18.28
N GLY A 143 -13.76 1.13 -19.35
CA GLY A 143 -12.77 1.89 -20.12
C GLY A 143 -11.39 2.01 -19.44
N TYR A 144 -11.10 1.20 -18.41
CA TYR A 144 -9.77 1.13 -17.79
C TYR A 144 -8.68 0.94 -18.85
N ARG A 145 -7.58 1.68 -18.70
CA ARG A 145 -6.42 1.61 -19.59
C ARG A 145 -5.18 1.23 -18.80
N ALA A 146 -4.25 0.56 -19.48
CA ALA A 146 -2.90 0.39 -18.96
C ALA A 146 -2.31 1.76 -18.55
N PRO A 147 -1.64 1.85 -17.39
CA PRO A 147 -1.02 3.09 -16.93
C PRO A 147 -0.05 3.67 -17.97
N LEU A 148 0.11 4.99 -17.92
CA LEU A 148 1.19 5.64 -18.68
C LEU A 148 2.54 5.08 -18.22
N ARG A 149 3.52 5.02 -19.12
CA ARG A 149 4.86 4.54 -18.78
C ARG A 149 5.59 5.56 -17.89
N TRP A 150 6.42 5.06 -16.98
CA TRP A 150 7.33 5.91 -16.21
C TRP A 150 8.38 6.55 -17.15
N PRO A 151 8.77 7.83 -16.98
CA PRO A 151 8.38 8.76 -15.91
C PRO A 151 7.12 9.58 -16.20
N ARG A 152 6.48 9.44 -17.37
CA ARG A 152 5.30 10.22 -17.74
C ARG A 152 4.13 10.03 -16.75
N SER A 153 3.99 8.83 -16.20
CA SER A 153 2.96 8.55 -15.18
C SER A 153 3.11 9.39 -13.91
N ARG A 154 4.31 9.88 -13.59
CA ARG A 154 4.53 10.74 -12.43
C ARG A 154 3.60 11.96 -12.46
N ASP A 155 3.38 12.54 -13.64
CA ASP A 155 2.64 13.81 -13.78
C ASP A 155 1.29 13.62 -14.46
N ALA A 156 0.91 12.39 -14.81
CA ALA A 156 -0.32 12.11 -15.53
C ALA A 156 -0.90 10.72 -15.24
N ALA A 157 -2.22 10.62 -15.22
CA ALA A 157 -2.96 9.36 -15.16
C ALA A 157 -4.20 9.41 -16.09
N TRP A 158 -4.71 8.25 -16.50
CA TRP A 158 -5.97 8.20 -17.26
C TRP A 158 -7.16 8.49 -16.35
N TYR A 159 -8.07 9.35 -16.79
CA TYR A 159 -9.31 9.65 -16.05
C TYR A 159 -10.15 8.39 -15.84
N ALA A 160 -10.27 7.53 -16.85
CA ALA A 160 -11.04 6.29 -16.77
C ALA A 160 -10.52 5.31 -15.69
N ASN A 161 -9.27 5.43 -15.25
CA ASN A 161 -8.72 4.58 -14.20
C ASN A 161 -9.15 5.04 -12.79
N ALA A 162 -9.48 6.32 -12.62
CA ALA A 162 -9.93 6.89 -11.36
C ALA A 162 -10.93 8.02 -11.66
N PRO A 163 -12.18 7.68 -12.05
CA PRO A 163 -13.15 8.61 -12.62
C PRO A 163 -13.86 9.47 -11.55
N HIS A 164 -13.07 10.17 -10.74
CA HIS A 164 -13.55 11.04 -9.65
C HIS A 164 -13.47 12.51 -10.05
N GLU A 165 -14.61 13.15 -10.31
CA GLU A 165 -14.68 14.57 -10.69
C GLU A 165 -14.58 15.53 -9.50
N GLU A 166 -15.03 15.11 -8.32
CA GLU A 166 -15.13 15.96 -7.13
C GLU A 166 -13.77 16.51 -6.69
N LEU A 167 -12.74 15.67 -6.63
CA LEU A 167 -11.39 16.12 -6.26
C LEU A 167 -10.83 17.12 -7.29
N VAL A 168 -11.13 16.91 -8.58
CA VAL A 168 -10.71 17.83 -9.65
C VAL A 168 -11.38 19.19 -9.48
N ALA A 169 -12.67 19.21 -9.17
CA ALA A 169 -13.42 20.43 -8.92
C ALA A 169 -12.93 21.17 -7.66
N GLU A 170 -12.72 20.45 -6.55
CA GLU A 170 -12.35 21.05 -5.27
C GLU A 170 -10.89 21.50 -5.18
N LYS A 171 -9.96 20.72 -5.78
CA LYS A 171 -8.51 20.94 -5.64
C LYS A 171 -7.84 21.48 -6.90
N GLY A 172 -8.59 21.69 -7.99
CA GLY A 172 -8.07 22.26 -9.23
C GLY A 172 -7.46 23.66 -9.06
N VAL A 173 -8.05 24.49 -8.20
CA VAL A 173 -7.56 25.86 -7.90
C VAL A 173 -6.20 25.84 -7.22
N GLN A 174 -5.88 24.78 -6.46
CA GLN A 174 -4.61 24.63 -5.75
C GLN A 174 -3.52 24.00 -6.62
N ASN A 175 -3.79 23.77 -7.91
CA ASN A 175 -2.91 23.07 -8.85
C ASN A 175 -2.51 21.67 -8.34
N TRP A 176 -3.38 20.97 -7.62
CA TRP A 176 -3.12 19.57 -7.24
C TRP A 176 -3.31 18.63 -8.41
N ILE A 177 -4.41 18.84 -9.13
CA ILE A 177 -4.86 18.00 -10.24
C ILE A 177 -5.62 18.88 -11.24
N ARG A 178 -5.48 18.58 -12.53
CA ARG A 178 -6.25 19.20 -13.61
C ARG A 178 -6.73 18.13 -14.57
N ARG A 179 -7.93 18.27 -15.12
CA ARG A 179 -8.43 17.40 -16.18
C ARG A 179 -8.19 18.04 -17.54
N ASP A 180 -7.61 17.28 -18.46
CA ASP A 180 -7.33 17.63 -19.85
C ASP A 180 -7.83 16.49 -20.73
N GLY A 181 -9.09 16.59 -21.16
CA GLY A 181 -9.77 15.50 -21.86
C GLY A 181 -9.89 14.22 -21.03
N ASP A 182 -9.23 13.16 -21.51
CA ASP A 182 -9.16 11.83 -20.89
C ASP A 182 -7.95 11.65 -19.96
N VAL A 183 -7.14 12.69 -19.76
CA VAL A 183 -5.95 12.67 -18.90
C VAL A 183 -6.14 13.57 -17.69
N LEU A 184 -5.78 13.05 -16.52
CA LEU A 184 -5.57 13.81 -15.30
C LEU A 184 -4.10 14.21 -15.20
N ARG A 185 -3.82 15.49 -15.01
CA ARG A 185 -2.47 16.07 -14.88
C ARG A 185 -2.20 16.51 -13.44
N PHE A 186 -1.00 16.26 -12.96
CA PHE A 186 -0.56 16.54 -11.60
C PHE A 186 0.66 17.47 -11.65
N PRO A 187 0.47 18.80 -11.63
CA PRO A 187 1.56 19.74 -11.85
C PRO A 187 2.45 19.94 -10.60
N GLY A 188 2.33 19.10 -9.57
CA GLY A 188 3.11 19.17 -8.35
C GLY A 188 2.72 20.34 -7.44
N GLY A 189 1.54 20.92 -7.59
CA GLY A 189 1.04 21.98 -6.73
C GLY A 189 0.55 21.46 -5.37
N GLY A 190 0.51 22.37 -4.41
CA GLY A 190 0.15 22.11 -3.02
C GLY A 190 -0.27 23.39 -2.33
N THR A 191 -1.11 23.29 -1.30
CA THR A 191 -1.54 24.47 -0.53
C THR A 191 -0.35 25.18 0.13
N MET A 192 0.67 24.43 0.55
CA MET A 192 1.90 24.96 1.15
C MET A 192 3.05 25.15 0.17
N PHE A 193 2.88 24.74 -1.09
CA PHE A 193 3.91 24.87 -2.12
C PHE A 193 3.29 25.40 -3.42
N PRO A 194 2.82 26.67 -3.40
CA PRO A 194 2.15 27.29 -4.55
C PRO A 194 3.07 27.46 -5.76
N HIS A 195 4.39 27.42 -5.55
CA HIS A 195 5.41 27.48 -6.60
C HIS A 195 5.88 26.09 -7.07
N GLY A 196 5.20 25.02 -6.68
CA GLY A 196 5.51 23.64 -7.05
C GLY A 196 6.34 22.89 -6.01
N ALA A 197 6.21 21.57 -6.02
CA ALA A 197 6.84 20.66 -5.08
C ALA A 197 8.37 20.70 -5.12
N ASP A 198 8.99 20.87 -6.30
CA ASP A 198 10.46 20.91 -6.40
C ASP A 198 11.06 22.07 -5.62
N ARG A 199 10.52 23.29 -5.79
CA ARG A 199 11.00 24.46 -5.05
C ARG A 199 10.80 24.29 -3.54
N TYR A 200 9.67 23.70 -3.14
CA TYR A 200 9.41 23.42 -1.73
C TYR A 200 10.39 22.41 -1.14
N ILE A 201 10.76 21.38 -1.89
CA ILE A 201 11.80 20.43 -1.48
C ILE A 201 13.15 21.15 -1.34
N ASP A 202 13.49 22.06 -2.26
CA ASP A 202 14.72 22.86 -2.18
C ASP A 202 14.71 23.80 -0.96
N ASP A 203 13.55 24.40 -0.64
CA ASP A 203 13.37 25.23 0.56
C ASP A 203 13.55 24.40 1.85
N ILE A 204 13.07 23.15 1.89
CA ILE A 204 13.33 22.21 3.01
C ILE A 204 14.82 21.89 3.13
N ALA A 205 15.47 21.54 2.01
CA ALA A 205 16.90 21.24 1.99
C ALA A 205 17.72 22.42 2.53
N ALA A 206 17.39 23.64 2.09
CA ALA A 206 18.04 24.87 2.52
C ALA A 206 17.75 25.21 4.00
N ALA A 207 16.53 24.93 4.50
CA ALA A 207 16.14 25.37 5.82
C ALA A 207 16.92 24.68 6.96
N ALA A 208 17.37 23.45 6.80
CA ALA A 208 18.05 22.74 7.90
C ALA A 208 19.37 22.09 7.49
N GLY A 209 19.92 22.45 6.32
CA GLY A 209 21.04 21.71 5.73
C GLY A 209 20.69 20.23 5.57
N VAL A 210 19.40 19.92 5.39
CA VAL A 210 18.93 18.54 5.25
C VAL A 210 19.55 18.01 3.96
N PRO A 211 20.36 16.96 4.02
CA PRO A 211 21.03 16.41 2.85
C PRO A 211 20.04 15.57 2.02
N LEU A 212 19.16 16.26 1.27
CA LEU A 212 18.24 15.68 0.30
C LEU A 212 18.96 15.54 -1.06
N GLY A 213 18.98 14.33 -1.62
CA GLY A 213 19.61 14.05 -2.92
C GLY A 213 21.11 13.79 -2.87
N GLY A 214 21.67 13.31 -4.00
CA GLY A 214 23.11 13.19 -4.23
C GLY A 214 23.86 12.24 -3.29
N GLY A 215 23.21 11.17 -2.81
CA GLY A 215 23.79 10.29 -1.79
C GLY A 215 23.81 10.90 -0.38
N GLY A 216 22.96 11.91 -0.14
CA GLY A 216 22.74 12.53 1.15
C GLY A 216 22.22 11.56 2.23
N ALA A 217 22.13 12.03 3.48
CA ALA A 217 21.75 11.20 4.61
C ALA A 217 20.28 10.74 4.58
N VAL A 218 19.40 11.45 3.84
CA VAL A 218 17.99 11.09 3.73
C VAL A 218 17.77 10.20 2.51
N ARG A 219 17.31 8.96 2.73
CA ARG A 219 16.92 8.02 1.67
C ARG A 219 15.47 7.58 1.81
N THR A 220 14.97 7.33 3.03
CA THR A 220 13.57 6.94 3.26
C THR A 220 12.80 8.03 3.98
N ALA A 221 11.60 8.36 3.47
CA ALA A 221 10.74 9.37 4.06
C ALA A 221 9.32 8.87 4.32
N LEU A 222 8.69 9.36 5.39
CA LEU A 222 7.28 9.15 5.69
C LEU A 222 6.50 10.44 5.43
N ASP A 223 5.48 10.39 4.57
CA ASP A 223 4.64 11.54 4.23
C ASP A 223 3.22 11.34 4.75
N THR A 224 2.87 12.05 5.82
CA THR A 224 1.59 11.88 6.52
C THR A 224 0.56 12.89 6.04
N GLY A 225 -0.63 12.41 5.68
CA GLY A 225 -1.66 13.26 5.05
C GLY A 225 -1.25 13.73 3.65
N CYS A 226 -0.68 12.81 2.87
CA CYS A 226 0.03 13.10 1.61
C CYS A 226 -0.81 13.73 0.48
N GLY A 227 -2.14 13.72 0.58
CA GLY A 227 -3.01 14.07 -0.54
C GLY A 227 -2.74 13.16 -1.74
N VAL A 228 -2.52 13.75 -2.91
CA VAL A 228 -2.13 13.04 -4.14
C VAL A 228 -0.62 12.68 -4.20
N ALA A 229 0.09 12.75 -3.08
CA ALA A 229 1.51 12.40 -2.93
C ALA A 229 2.47 13.21 -3.82
N SER A 230 2.17 14.47 -4.10
CA SER A 230 3.04 15.34 -4.93
C SER A 230 4.46 15.47 -4.34
N TRP A 231 4.59 15.62 -3.02
CA TRP A 231 5.91 15.73 -2.38
C TRP A 231 6.73 14.45 -2.58
N GLY A 232 6.15 13.28 -2.28
CA GLY A 232 6.79 11.99 -2.53
C GLY A 232 7.14 11.75 -4.00
N ALA A 233 6.27 12.14 -4.93
CA ALA A 233 6.48 11.98 -6.36
C ALA A 233 7.70 12.77 -6.87
N HIS A 234 7.91 14.00 -6.38
CA HIS A 234 9.03 14.84 -6.79
C HIS A 234 10.34 14.47 -6.07
N LEU A 235 10.27 13.92 -4.85
CA LEU A 235 11.42 13.38 -4.13
C LEU A 235 12.11 12.20 -4.83
N LEU A 236 11.39 11.45 -5.66
CA LEU A 236 11.96 10.36 -6.47
C LEU A 236 13.09 10.85 -7.38
N SER A 237 13.04 12.10 -7.87
CA SER A 237 14.11 12.70 -8.68
C SER A 237 15.40 12.96 -7.90
N ARG A 238 15.32 12.90 -6.57
CA ARG A 238 16.43 13.10 -5.63
C ARG A 238 16.82 11.79 -4.93
N ASP A 239 16.45 10.63 -5.50
CA ASP A 239 16.70 9.31 -4.90
C ASP A 239 16.20 9.18 -3.45
N VAL A 240 15.08 9.83 -3.13
CA VAL A 240 14.40 9.65 -1.85
C VAL A 240 13.12 8.85 -2.08
N LEU A 241 13.04 7.67 -1.44
CA LEU A 241 11.85 6.83 -1.45
C LEU A 241 10.92 7.25 -0.32
N THR A 242 9.76 7.77 -0.70
CA THR A 242 8.75 8.23 0.25
C THR A 242 7.61 7.23 0.34
N MET A 243 7.23 6.86 1.55
CA MET A 243 5.97 6.18 1.83
C MET A 243 4.90 7.22 2.15
N SER A 244 3.98 7.45 1.21
CA SER A 244 2.89 8.41 1.36
C SER A 244 1.65 7.75 1.97
N LEU A 245 1.15 8.32 3.07
CA LEU A 245 0.05 7.76 3.87
C LEU A 245 -1.11 8.76 3.96
N ALA A 246 -2.31 8.33 3.59
CA ALA A 246 -3.54 9.09 3.84
C ALA A 246 -4.73 8.16 4.09
N PRO A 247 -5.72 8.58 4.91
CA PRO A 247 -6.94 7.81 5.12
C PRO A 247 -7.81 7.85 3.87
N LYS A 248 -8.75 6.90 3.78
CA LYS A 248 -9.92 7.07 2.91
C LYS A 248 -10.86 8.08 3.57
N ASP A 249 -10.90 9.30 3.04
CA ASP A 249 -11.76 10.38 3.53
C ASP A 249 -12.85 10.76 2.50
N THR A 250 -13.51 11.90 2.72
CA THR A 250 -14.58 12.40 1.86
C THR A 250 -14.09 12.86 0.48
N HIS A 251 -12.79 13.09 0.31
CA HIS A 251 -12.18 13.53 -0.93
C HIS A 251 -11.70 12.31 -1.73
N GLU A 252 -12.53 11.28 -1.84
CA GLU A 252 -12.24 9.93 -2.32
C GLU A 252 -11.08 9.81 -3.34
N ALA A 253 -10.29 8.75 -3.26
CA ALA A 253 -9.24 8.36 -4.23
C ALA A 253 -7.90 9.12 -4.20
N GLN A 254 -7.58 9.94 -3.20
CA GLN A 254 -6.25 10.59 -3.08
C GLN A 254 -5.07 9.62 -3.23
N VAL A 255 -5.06 8.53 -2.45
CA VAL A 255 -4.03 7.48 -2.53
C VAL A 255 -4.13 6.71 -3.85
N LEU A 256 -5.34 6.49 -4.38
CA LEU A 256 -5.53 5.84 -5.68
C LEU A 256 -4.84 6.64 -6.81
N PHE A 257 -4.93 7.96 -6.81
CA PHE A 257 -4.23 8.80 -7.79
C PHE A 257 -2.71 8.65 -7.68
N ALA A 258 -2.15 8.61 -6.48
CA ALA A 258 -0.72 8.38 -6.28
C ALA A 258 -0.30 7.02 -6.86
N LEU A 259 -1.08 5.97 -6.59
CA LEU A 259 -0.82 4.61 -7.05
C LEU A 259 -0.94 4.49 -8.58
N GLU A 260 -1.95 5.10 -9.21
CA GLU A 260 -2.11 5.15 -10.67
C GLU A 260 -0.96 5.89 -11.39
N ARG A 261 -0.32 6.85 -10.71
CA ARG A 261 0.88 7.57 -11.20
C ARG A 261 2.18 6.80 -11.01
N GLY A 262 2.15 5.73 -10.23
CA GLY A 262 3.32 4.93 -9.89
C GLY A 262 4.17 5.50 -8.76
N VAL A 263 3.53 6.19 -7.81
CA VAL A 263 4.13 6.79 -6.62
C VAL A 263 3.82 5.91 -5.41
N PRO A 264 4.80 5.57 -4.54
CA PRO A 264 4.54 4.71 -3.38
C PRO A 264 3.57 5.38 -2.40
N ALA A 265 2.44 4.72 -2.15
CA ALA A 265 1.44 5.18 -1.21
C ALA A 265 0.66 4.03 -0.59
N MET A 266 0.02 4.28 0.55
CA MET A 266 -0.80 3.30 1.27
C MET A 266 -1.97 3.99 1.96
N LEU A 267 -3.09 3.27 2.10
CA LEU A 267 -4.19 3.74 2.95
C LEU A 267 -3.80 3.57 4.42
N GLY A 268 -3.98 4.63 5.21
CA GLY A 268 -3.83 4.54 6.65
C GLY A 268 -3.82 5.89 7.34
N ILE A 269 -3.80 5.85 8.68
CA ILE A 269 -3.91 7.02 9.54
C ILE A 269 -3.19 6.76 10.86
N MET A 270 -2.66 7.81 11.47
CA MET A 270 -2.25 7.76 12.88
C MET A 270 -3.48 8.01 13.76
N ALA A 271 -3.87 7.01 14.54
CA ALA A 271 -5.10 7.03 15.32
C ALA A 271 -4.90 6.44 16.74
N THR A 272 -5.10 5.14 16.90
CA THR A 272 -4.89 4.40 18.16
C THR A 272 -3.84 3.30 18.02
N LYS A 273 -3.64 2.78 16.80
CA LYS A 273 -2.61 1.78 16.48
C LYS A 273 -1.31 2.42 16.00
N ARG A 274 -0.18 1.76 16.27
CA ARG A 274 1.11 2.06 15.66
C ARG A 274 0.99 1.90 14.14
N LEU A 275 1.78 2.66 13.39
CA LEU A 275 1.96 2.46 11.96
C LEU A 275 2.62 1.10 11.72
N PRO A 276 2.34 0.42 10.58
CA PRO A 276 2.85 -0.92 10.28
C PRO A 276 4.31 -0.91 9.81
N TYR A 277 5.13 -0.08 10.46
CA TYR A 277 6.56 0.09 10.20
C TYR A 277 7.37 -0.19 11.49
N PRO A 278 8.61 -0.70 11.35
CA PRO A 278 9.49 -0.95 12.49
C PRO A 278 9.96 0.37 13.10
N ALA A 279 10.56 0.31 14.28
CA ALA A 279 11.24 1.48 14.80
C ALA A 279 12.46 1.82 13.93
N ARG A 280 12.83 3.11 13.88
CA ARG A 280 14.00 3.61 13.12
C ARG A 280 13.95 3.37 11.60
N ALA A 281 12.75 3.25 11.04
CA ALA A 281 12.50 3.00 9.62
C ALA A 281 12.85 4.18 8.70
N PHE A 282 12.53 5.41 9.09
CA PHE A 282 12.60 6.58 8.20
C PHE A 282 13.71 7.55 8.59
N ASP A 283 14.38 8.11 7.58
CA ASP A 283 15.35 9.21 7.74
C ASP A 283 14.65 10.57 7.96
N MET A 284 13.44 10.69 7.40
CA MET A 284 12.62 11.90 7.51
C MET A 284 11.14 11.56 7.67
N ALA A 285 10.42 12.36 8.45
CA ALA A 285 8.96 12.39 8.45
C ALA A 285 8.46 13.79 8.09
N HIS A 286 7.41 13.85 7.29
CA HIS A 286 6.86 15.08 6.74
C HIS A 286 5.36 15.17 6.94
N CYS A 287 4.88 16.39 7.22
CA CYS A 287 3.49 16.77 7.15
C CYS A 287 3.36 18.19 6.60
N SER A 288 2.53 18.36 5.57
CA SER A 288 2.11 19.66 5.07
C SER A 288 0.59 19.78 5.18
N ARG A 289 0.10 20.53 6.18
CA ARG A 289 -1.35 20.67 6.50
C ARG A 289 -2.09 19.34 6.61
N CYS A 290 -1.48 18.33 7.23
CA CYS A 290 -2.01 16.98 7.32
C CYS A 290 -3.22 16.82 8.28
N LEU A 291 -3.64 17.88 8.98
CA LEU A 291 -4.75 17.89 9.95
C LEU A 291 -4.58 16.91 11.12
N ILE A 292 -3.35 16.45 11.36
CA ILE A 292 -3.00 15.62 12.51
C ILE A 292 -2.83 16.55 13.72
N PRO A 293 -3.57 16.32 14.83
CA PRO A 293 -3.49 17.20 15.99
C PRO A 293 -2.29 16.78 16.87
N TRP A 294 -1.09 17.17 16.43
CA TRP A 294 0.21 16.70 16.94
C TRP A 294 0.41 16.80 18.45
N SER A 295 -0.15 17.84 19.10
CA SER A 295 -0.02 18.06 20.55
C SER A 295 -1.11 17.39 21.39
N LYS A 296 -2.16 16.82 20.77
CA LYS A 296 -3.26 16.17 21.51
C LYS A 296 -2.85 14.80 22.04
N TYR A 297 -3.61 14.32 23.03
CA TYR A 297 -3.40 13.01 23.66
C TYR A 297 -1.96 12.84 24.17
N ASN A 298 -1.46 13.87 24.88
CA ASN A 298 -0.10 13.88 25.42
C ASN A 298 1.00 13.65 24.37
N GLY A 299 0.79 14.15 23.14
CA GLY A 299 1.77 14.03 22.06
C GLY A 299 1.83 12.66 21.37
N LEU A 300 0.81 11.80 21.55
CA LEU A 300 0.80 10.42 21.04
C LEU A 300 1.23 10.26 19.58
N TYR A 301 0.84 11.19 18.70
CA TYR A 301 1.19 11.14 17.28
C TYR A 301 2.65 11.51 17.01
N LEU A 302 3.21 12.45 17.78
CA LEU A 302 4.65 12.75 17.73
C LEU A 302 5.49 11.62 18.31
N ILE A 303 4.99 10.93 19.34
CA ILE A 303 5.61 9.72 19.90
C ILE A 303 5.70 8.62 18.84
N GLU A 304 4.66 8.42 18.03
CA GLU A 304 4.69 7.43 16.95
C GLU A 304 5.65 7.82 15.82
N VAL A 305 5.70 9.12 15.46
CA VAL A 305 6.74 9.62 14.54
C VAL A 305 8.12 9.38 15.14
N ASP A 306 8.34 9.67 16.42
CA ASP A 306 9.60 9.40 17.11
C ASP A 306 9.98 7.93 17.00
N ARG A 307 9.07 6.99 17.26
CA ARG A 307 9.34 5.55 17.15
C ARG A 307 9.89 5.18 15.77
N VAL A 308 9.20 5.59 14.71
CA VAL A 308 9.56 5.20 13.33
C VAL A 308 10.71 6.01 12.74
N LEU A 309 11.04 7.17 13.32
CA LEU A 309 12.15 8.00 12.87
C LEU A 309 13.49 7.44 13.39
N ARG A 310 14.48 7.36 12.50
CA ARG A 310 15.84 6.93 12.83
C ARG A 310 16.51 7.97 13.75
N PRO A 311 17.42 7.56 14.64
CA PRO A 311 18.19 8.52 15.43
C PRO A 311 18.95 9.48 14.52
N GLY A 312 18.90 10.78 14.83
CA GLY A 312 19.41 11.84 13.95
C GLY A 312 18.49 12.25 12.79
N GLY A 313 17.36 11.56 12.60
CA GLY A 313 16.40 11.86 11.54
C GLY A 313 15.61 13.16 11.75
N TYR A 314 14.94 13.61 10.70
CA TYR A 314 14.28 14.92 10.65
C TYR A 314 12.76 14.81 10.65
N TRP A 315 12.08 15.70 11.38
CA TRP A 315 10.66 15.92 11.24
C TRP A 315 10.39 17.31 10.67
N VAL A 316 9.62 17.37 9.57
CA VAL A 316 9.26 18.59 8.87
C VAL A 316 7.76 18.83 9.01
N LEU A 317 7.39 19.97 9.58
CA LEU A 317 6.01 20.44 9.65
C LEU A 317 5.85 21.70 8.80
N SER A 318 4.86 21.69 7.91
CA SER A 318 4.49 22.87 7.13
C SER A 318 3.01 23.20 7.19
N GLY A 319 2.72 24.49 7.27
CA GLY A 319 1.38 25.04 7.46
C GLY A 319 1.01 25.20 8.94
N PRO A 320 -0.28 25.34 9.29
CA PRO A 320 -0.68 25.66 10.65
C PRO A 320 -0.12 24.66 11.67
N PRO A 321 0.44 25.13 12.79
CA PRO A 321 0.50 26.53 13.23
C PRO A 321 1.76 27.29 12.78
N VAL A 322 2.70 26.68 12.05
CA VAL A 322 3.97 27.32 11.64
C VAL A 322 3.70 28.60 10.85
N ASN A 323 4.34 29.72 11.24
CA ASN A 323 4.19 31.04 10.59
C ASN A 323 2.76 31.61 10.68
N TRP A 324 2.05 31.28 11.77
CA TRP A 324 0.69 31.76 12.01
C TRP A 324 0.57 33.29 12.06
N GLU A 325 1.62 34.02 12.46
CA GLU A 325 1.62 35.48 12.56
C GLU A 325 1.27 36.13 11.21
N ARG A 326 1.67 35.49 10.10
CA ARG A 326 1.38 35.95 8.74
C ARG A 326 0.05 35.42 8.19
N HIS A 327 -0.40 34.25 8.65
CA HIS A 327 -1.47 33.50 7.98
C HIS A 327 -2.78 33.34 8.77
N PHE A 328 -2.84 33.72 10.05
CA PHE A 328 -4.00 33.46 10.92
C PHE A 328 -5.34 33.91 10.31
N LYS A 329 -5.37 35.08 9.67
CA LYS A 329 -6.57 35.61 8.98
C LYS A 329 -7.04 34.68 7.85
N GLY A 330 -6.11 34.22 7.02
CA GLY A 330 -6.41 33.32 5.89
C GLY A 330 -6.84 31.93 6.34
N TRP A 331 -6.39 31.49 7.50
CA TRP A 331 -6.81 30.23 8.12
C TRP A 331 -8.08 30.32 8.94
N LYS A 332 -8.66 31.53 9.09
CA LYS A 332 -9.86 31.79 9.88
C LYS A 332 -9.74 31.26 11.32
N ARG A 333 -8.56 31.43 11.91
CA ARG A 333 -8.24 31.04 13.30
C ARG A 333 -7.66 32.24 14.05
N THR A 334 -7.72 32.22 15.38
CA THR A 334 -7.20 33.32 16.20
C THR A 334 -5.69 33.17 16.43
N PRO A 335 -4.96 34.28 16.63
CA PRO A 335 -3.57 34.27 17.08
C PRO A 335 -3.33 33.37 18.29
N GLU A 336 -4.19 33.45 19.30
CA GLU A 336 -4.05 32.74 20.57
C GLU A 336 -4.15 31.23 20.39
N ASP A 337 -5.09 30.77 19.55
CA ASP A 337 -5.28 29.36 19.23
C ASP A 337 -4.06 28.78 18.51
N LEU A 338 -3.56 29.47 17.48
CA LEU A 338 -2.40 29.01 16.71
C LEU A 338 -1.10 29.08 17.53
N SER A 339 -0.89 30.15 18.29
CA SER A 339 0.27 30.29 19.18
C SER A 339 0.27 29.23 20.28
N SER A 340 -0.90 28.92 20.85
CA SER A 340 -1.05 27.83 21.83
C SER A 340 -0.78 26.47 21.21
N GLU A 341 -1.29 26.21 20.00
CA GLU A 341 -1.02 24.96 19.28
C GLU A 341 0.47 24.79 18.98
N GLN A 342 1.15 25.84 18.48
CA GLN A 342 2.58 25.79 18.22
C GLN A 342 3.39 25.55 19.50
N SER A 343 3.12 26.33 20.56
CA SER A 343 3.77 26.17 21.86
C SER A 343 3.60 24.75 22.41
N ALA A 344 2.42 24.15 22.24
CA ALA A 344 2.16 22.79 22.69
C ALA A 344 2.93 21.74 21.87
N ILE A 345 3.05 21.92 20.55
CA ILE A 345 3.89 21.06 19.69
C ILE A 345 5.36 21.15 20.13
N GLU A 346 5.84 22.38 20.37
CA GLU A 346 7.22 22.62 20.78
C GLU A 346 7.50 22.00 22.17
N ALA A 347 6.57 22.09 23.12
CA ALA A 347 6.69 21.46 24.44
C ALA A 347 6.77 19.92 24.36
N ILE A 348 5.96 19.29 23.51
CA ILE A 348 6.04 17.84 23.27
C ILE A 348 7.36 17.48 22.58
N SER A 349 7.78 18.24 21.56
CA SER A 349 9.06 17.98 20.89
C SER A 349 10.25 18.07 21.84
N LYS A 350 10.21 19.01 22.80
CA LYS A 350 11.20 19.11 23.87
C LYS A 350 11.16 17.90 24.81
N SER A 351 9.96 17.40 25.13
CA SER A 351 9.78 16.17 25.92
C SER A 351 10.30 14.92 25.23
N LEU A 352 10.31 14.90 23.90
CA LEU A 352 10.96 13.88 23.07
C LEU A 352 12.46 14.11 22.89
N CYS A 353 13.03 15.14 23.52
CA CYS A 353 14.43 15.55 23.39
C CYS A 353 14.83 15.93 21.95
N TRP A 354 13.87 16.37 21.13
CA TRP A 354 14.14 16.86 19.80
C TRP A 354 14.64 18.31 19.84
N THR A 355 15.52 18.63 18.89
CA THR A 355 16.01 20.00 18.71
C THR A 355 15.32 20.62 17.51
N LYS A 356 14.77 21.83 17.67
CA LYS A 356 14.25 22.62 16.55
C LYS A 356 15.43 23.22 15.79
N VAL A 357 15.68 22.73 14.58
CA VAL A 357 16.86 23.09 13.76
C VAL A 357 16.64 24.44 13.09
N GLN A 358 15.47 24.63 12.47
CA GLN A 358 15.11 25.91 11.86
C GLN A 358 13.59 26.06 11.73
N GLN A 359 13.13 27.30 11.73
CA GLN A 359 11.84 27.68 11.16
C GLN A 359 12.06 28.83 10.18
N LYS A 360 11.65 28.64 8.92
CA LYS A 360 11.77 29.63 7.86
C LYS A 360 10.52 29.63 7.00
N GLY A 361 9.85 30.79 6.95
CA GLY A 361 8.55 30.89 6.30
C GLY A 361 7.61 29.82 6.87
N ASP A 362 6.94 29.11 5.99
CA ASP A 362 5.94 28.10 6.35
C ASP A 362 6.51 26.72 6.72
N ILE A 363 7.83 26.59 6.88
CA ILE A 363 8.50 25.32 7.17
C ILE A 363 9.19 25.42 8.54
N ALA A 364 8.94 24.42 9.39
CA ALA A 364 9.71 24.19 10.60
C ALA A 364 10.28 22.76 10.60
N VAL A 365 11.54 22.64 11.03
CA VAL A 365 12.29 21.39 11.02
C VAL A 365 12.83 21.10 12.42
N TRP A 366 12.58 19.89 12.89
CA TRP A 366 13.14 19.33 14.11
C TRP A 366 14.03 18.13 13.79
N GLN A 367 15.00 17.86 14.66
CA GLN A 367 15.87 16.71 14.57
C GLN A 367 15.78 15.88 15.84
N LYS A 368 15.56 14.58 15.67
CA LYS A 368 15.58 13.57 16.73
C LYS A 368 17.03 13.33 17.19
N PRO A 369 17.30 13.15 18.49
CA PRO A 369 18.65 12.89 18.97
C PRO A 369 19.20 11.56 18.42
N ILE A 370 20.52 11.46 18.32
CA ILE A 370 21.20 10.24 17.83
C ILE A 370 21.19 9.09 18.85
N ASN A 371 20.94 9.38 20.13
CA ASN A 371 20.78 8.43 21.22
C ASN A 371 20.04 9.11 22.40
N HIS A 372 19.82 8.39 23.51
CA HIS A 372 19.14 8.92 24.70
C HIS A 372 20.07 9.33 25.84
N VAL A 373 21.39 9.38 25.66
CA VAL A 373 22.35 9.64 26.77
C VAL A 373 22.08 11.00 27.40
N SER A 374 22.11 12.08 26.61
CA SER A 374 21.84 13.44 27.10
C SER A 374 20.40 13.58 27.57
N CYS A 375 19.45 13.04 26.80
CA CYS A 375 18.01 13.08 27.11
C CYS A 375 17.68 12.46 28.48
N LYS A 376 18.32 11.35 28.84
CA LYS A 376 18.18 10.71 30.16
C LYS A 376 18.77 11.58 31.27
N ALA A 377 19.92 12.22 31.03
CA ALA A 377 20.62 13.05 32.02
C ALA A 377 19.88 14.35 32.35
N SER A 378 19.23 14.98 31.35
CA SER A 378 18.54 16.26 31.50
C SER A 378 17.01 16.12 31.60
N ARG A 379 16.51 15.01 32.14
CA ARG A 379 15.07 14.69 32.11
C ARG A 379 14.20 15.77 32.76
N ASP A 380 14.65 16.31 33.89
CA ASP A 380 13.94 17.36 34.63
C ASP A 380 13.73 18.64 33.78
N GLU A 381 14.59 18.88 32.78
CA GLU A 381 14.50 20.02 31.86
C GLU A 381 13.65 19.74 30.61
N HIS A 382 13.49 18.47 30.23
CA HIS A 382 12.93 18.05 28.96
C HIS A 382 11.42 17.78 29.03
N GLY A 383 10.88 17.32 30.16
CA GLY A 383 9.43 17.23 30.38
C GLY A 383 8.95 15.93 31.04
N SER A 384 7.64 15.73 31.08
CA SER A 384 6.97 14.70 31.89
C SER A 384 6.81 13.33 31.23
N LEU A 385 7.18 13.16 29.96
CA LEU A 385 7.04 11.88 29.26
C LEU A 385 8.10 10.85 29.71
N GLY A 386 7.63 9.74 30.26
CA GLY A 386 8.48 8.59 30.63
C GLY A 386 8.87 7.72 29.43
N PHE A 387 9.87 6.85 29.61
CA PHE A 387 10.16 5.79 28.63
C PHE A 387 9.16 4.65 28.77
N CYS A 388 8.84 4.00 27.66
CA CYS A 388 8.08 2.76 27.65
C CYS A 388 8.86 1.63 28.33
N ASN A 389 8.17 0.56 28.70
CA ASN A 389 8.82 -0.62 29.27
C ASN A 389 9.81 -1.21 28.27
N ALA A 390 11.04 -1.46 28.72
CA ALA A 390 12.11 -2.04 27.89
C ALA A 390 11.80 -3.45 27.37
N SER A 391 10.83 -4.16 27.95
CA SER A 391 10.38 -5.47 27.46
C SER A 391 9.49 -5.39 26.21
N GLN A 392 8.98 -4.21 25.86
CA GLN A 392 8.16 -4.04 24.65
C GLN A 392 9.03 -4.05 23.41
N ASP A 393 8.61 -4.79 22.39
CA ASP A 393 9.25 -4.76 21.09
C ASP A 393 9.00 -3.39 20.40
N PRO A 394 10.06 -2.59 20.14
CA PRO A 394 9.93 -1.31 19.45
C PRO A 394 9.55 -1.46 17.97
N ASP A 395 9.88 -2.60 17.35
CA ASP A 395 9.62 -2.88 15.94
C ASP A 395 8.20 -3.42 15.70
N ALA A 396 7.51 -3.88 16.74
CA ALA A 396 6.14 -4.35 16.62
C ALA A 396 5.18 -3.21 16.26
N GLY A 397 4.69 -3.24 15.01
CA GLY A 397 3.73 -2.26 14.47
C GLY A 397 2.35 -2.81 14.12
N TRP A 398 2.20 -4.12 13.88
CA TRP A 398 0.94 -4.71 13.41
C TRP A 398 -0.10 -4.85 14.54
N TYR A 399 -1.18 -4.07 14.47
CA TYR A 399 -2.27 -4.01 15.46
C TYR A 399 -1.85 -3.71 16.92
N VAL A 400 -0.64 -3.21 17.12
CA VAL A 400 -0.14 -2.75 18.43
C VAL A 400 -0.73 -1.37 18.73
N ASN A 401 -1.20 -1.16 19.96
CA ASN A 401 -1.68 0.15 20.39
C ASN A 401 -0.50 1.12 20.57
N MET A 402 -0.70 2.39 20.23
CA MET A 402 0.22 3.44 20.65
C MET A 402 0.08 3.69 22.16
N GLU A 403 1.19 4.04 22.79
CA GLU A 403 1.29 4.32 24.23
C GLU A 403 1.88 5.70 24.45
N GLU A 404 1.48 6.36 25.55
CA GLU A 404 1.91 7.73 25.90
C GLU A 404 3.28 7.71 26.60
N CYS A 405 4.28 7.08 25.98
CA CYS A 405 5.64 6.95 26.47
C CYS A 405 6.65 6.93 25.31
N ILE A 406 7.89 7.33 25.58
CA ILE A 406 8.96 7.37 24.57
C ILE A 406 9.47 5.95 24.34
N THR A 407 9.56 5.50 23.08
CA THR A 407 10.14 4.19 22.78
C THR A 407 11.64 4.21 23.02
N PRO A 408 12.21 3.34 23.87
CA PRO A 408 13.65 3.31 24.11
C PRO A 408 14.45 3.04 22.83
N LEU A 409 15.48 3.86 22.60
CA LEU A 409 16.52 3.56 21.62
C LEU A 409 17.50 2.53 22.19
N PRO A 410 18.15 1.70 21.36
CA PRO A 410 19.21 0.80 21.82
C PRO A 410 20.28 1.56 22.60
N GLU A 411 20.81 0.95 23.66
CA GLU A 411 21.88 1.55 24.45
C GLU A 411 23.16 1.70 23.61
N VAL A 412 23.95 2.71 23.98
CA VAL A 412 25.20 3.07 23.30
C VAL A 412 26.35 3.13 24.31
N SER A 413 27.59 2.99 23.83
CA SER A 413 28.78 3.04 24.68
C SER A 413 29.17 4.47 25.04
N GLY A 414 28.97 5.43 24.13
CA GLY A 414 29.29 6.83 24.33
C GLY A 414 28.22 7.80 23.81
N PRO A 415 28.27 9.08 24.23
CA PRO A 415 27.30 10.10 23.84
C PRO A 415 27.34 10.47 22.34
N GLY A 416 28.45 10.17 21.65
CA GLY A 416 28.59 10.42 20.20
C GLY A 416 28.11 9.27 19.32
N ASP A 417 27.75 8.12 19.90
CA ASP A 417 27.38 6.94 19.13
C ASP A 417 25.92 6.99 18.68
N VAL A 418 25.64 6.49 17.48
CA VAL A 418 24.27 6.39 16.95
C VAL A 418 23.60 5.14 17.50
N ALA A 419 22.46 5.31 18.17
CA ALA A 419 21.73 4.20 18.76
C ALA A 419 21.22 3.20 17.70
N GLY A 420 21.55 1.93 17.89
CA GLY A 420 21.25 0.88 16.91
C GLY A 420 22.22 0.82 15.73
N GLY A 421 23.29 1.63 15.74
CA GLY A 421 24.35 1.63 14.73
C GLY A 421 24.11 2.59 13.56
N GLU A 422 25.20 3.12 13.01
CA GLU A 422 25.15 4.00 11.85
C GLU A 422 24.95 3.20 10.55
N VAL A 423 24.01 3.62 9.71
CA VAL A 423 23.84 3.06 8.36
C VAL A 423 24.75 3.79 7.37
N LYS A 424 25.24 3.07 6.36
CA LYS A 424 25.97 3.69 5.25
C LYS A 424 25.08 4.69 4.49
N ARG A 425 25.69 5.55 3.68
CA ARG A 425 24.94 6.47 2.80
C ARG A 425 24.42 5.73 1.57
N TRP A 426 23.44 6.31 0.89
CA TRP A 426 22.99 5.79 -0.40
C TRP A 426 24.04 6.08 -1.49
N PRO A 427 24.34 5.15 -2.40
CA PRO A 427 23.74 3.82 -2.60
C PRO A 427 24.37 2.67 -1.80
N GLU A 428 25.52 2.89 -1.14
CA GLU A 428 26.29 1.84 -0.45
C GLU A 428 25.48 1.03 0.58
N ARG A 429 24.53 1.67 1.27
CA ARG A 429 23.67 0.98 2.26
C ARG A 429 22.82 -0.15 1.69
N LEU A 430 22.56 -0.18 0.38
CA LEU A 430 21.74 -1.23 -0.23
C LEU A 430 22.35 -2.63 -0.05
N THR A 431 23.69 -2.70 -0.14
CA THR A 431 24.47 -3.94 -0.13
C THR A 431 25.37 -4.06 1.10
N ALA A 432 25.56 -3.00 1.87
CA ALA A 432 26.26 -3.07 3.15
C ALA A 432 25.44 -3.89 4.17
N ALA A 433 26.13 -4.71 4.97
CA ALA A 433 25.49 -5.46 6.04
C ALA A 433 24.84 -4.50 7.05
N PRO A 434 23.51 -4.57 7.25
CA PRO A 434 22.81 -3.66 8.15
C PRO A 434 23.20 -3.83 9.63
N PRO A 435 23.16 -2.75 10.44
CA PRO A 435 23.47 -2.81 11.87
C PRO A 435 22.71 -3.88 12.66
N ARG A 436 21.44 -4.14 12.33
CA ARG A 436 20.64 -5.21 12.97
C ARG A 436 21.21 -6.61 12.73
N ILE A 437 21.85 -6.84 11.58
CA ILE A 437 22.51 -8.10 11.26
C ILE A 437 23.86 -8.18 11.96
N THR A 438 24.69 -7.14 11.86
CA THR A 438 26.02 -7.13 12.49
C THR A 438 25.95 -7.17 14.01
N GLY A 439 24.92 -6.57 14.60
CA GLY A 439 24.64 -6.58 16.05
C GLY A 439 23.91 -7.83 16.54
N GLY A 440 23.55 -8.77 15.65
CA GLY A 440 22.89 -10.03 16.03
C GLY A 440 21.48 -9.90 16.58
N SER A 441 20.77 -8.80 16.30
CA SER A 441 19.44 -8.53 16.89
C SER A 441 18.31 -9.40 16.33
N LEU A 442 18.57 -10.14 15.24
CA LEU A 442 17.60 -11.00 14.56
C LEU A 442 17.75 -12.49 14.90
N GLY A 443 18.59 -12.83 15.88
CA GLY A 443 18.88 -14.21 16.27
C GLY A 443 19.95 -14.90 15.39
N GLY A 444 20.35 -16.12 15.76
CA GLY A 444 21.53 -16.80 15.19
C GLY A 444 21.42 -17.24 13.73
N GLY A 445 20.22 -17.25 13.14
CA GLY A 445 20.00 -17.70 11.76
C GLY A 445 20.31 -16.66 10.67
N ILE A 446 20.38 -15.36 11.04
CA ILE A 446 20.63 -14.27 10.09
C ILE A 446 21.97 -13.62 10.40
N THR A 447 22.95 -13.82 9.53
CA THR A 447 24.33 -13.36 9.68
C THR A 447 24.74 -12.54 8.45
N VAL A 448 25.93 -11.93 8.50
CA VAL A 448 26.50 -11.19 7.37
C VAL A 448 26.72 -12.10 6.16
N ASP A 449 27.13 -13.35 6.39
CA ASP A 449 27.32 -14.35 5.33
C ASP A 449 25.98 -14.74 4.69
N THR A 450 24.94 -15.01 5.49
CA THR A 450 23.62 -15.35 4.93
C THR A 450 22.99 -14.17 4.18
N PHE A 451 23.19 -12.94 4.64
CA PHE A 451 22.78 -11.73 3.92
C PHE A 451 23.50 -11.58 2.57
N SER A 452 24.80 -11.85 2.52
CA SER A 452 25.58 -11.75 1.28
C SER A 452 25.15 -12.81 0.25
N LYS A 453 24.92 -14.05 0.72
CA LYS A 453 24.39 -15.15 -0.10
C LYS A 453 22.97 -14.87 -0.60
N ASP A 454 22.10 -14.30 0.24
CA ASP A 454 20.76 -13.87 -0.16
C ASP A 454 20.82 -12.89 -1.35
N ALA A 455 21.71 -11.88 -1.28
CA ALA A 455 21.89 -10.92 -2.37
C ALA A 455 22.41 -11.56 -3.68
N GLU A 456 23.24 -12.60 -3.61
CA GLU A 456 23.67 -13.37 -4.78
C GLU A 456 22.53 -14.19 -5.38
N VAL A 457 21.77 -14.89 -4.53
CA VAL A 457 20.61 -15.68 -4.94
C VAL A 457 19.58 -14.79 -5.64
N TRP A 458 19.20 -13.66 -5.04
CA TRP A 458 18.18 -12.79 -5.64
C TRP A 458 18.57 -12.17 -6.96
N ARG A 459 19.86 -11.86 -7.19
CA ARG A 459 20.32 -11.42 -8.52
C ARG A 459 20.04 -12.48 -9.57
N ARG A 460 20.43 -13.74 -9.33
CA ARG A 460 20.17 -14.86 -10.25
C ARG A 460 18.67 -15.12 -10.45
N ARG A 461 17.87 -15.05 -9.37
CA ARG A 461 16.42 -15.24 -9.42
C ARG A 461 15.73 -14.16 -10.24
N VAL A 462 16.07 -12.89 -10.04
CA VAL A 462 15.50 -11.78 -10.81
C VAL A 462 15.87 -11.88 -12.30
N ASP A 463 17.10 -12.28 -12.62
CA ASP A 463 17.49 -12.54 -14.02
C ASP A 463 16.65 -13.66 -14.64
N ARG A 464 16.42 -14.76 -13.91
CA ARG A 464 15.51 -15.84 -14.33
C ARG A 464 14.09 -15.33 -14.53
N TYR A 465 13.57 -14.49 -13.64
CA TYR A 465 12.22 -13.91 -13.75
C TYR A 465 12.08 -13.00 -14.96
N LYS A 466 13.07 -12.15 -15.25
CA LYS A 466 13.09 -11.34 -16.47
C LYS A 466 13.07 -12.21 -17.73
N GLY A 467 13.74 -13.36 -17.71
CA GLY A 467 13.71 -14.32 -18.82
C GLY A 467 12.33 -14.92 -19.11
N VAL A 468 11.40 -14.90 -18.16
CA VAL A 468 10.08 -15.58 -18.28
C VAL A 468 8.87 -14.65 -18.19
N SER A 469 9.08 -13.41 -17.75
CA SER A 469 8.09 -12.33 -17.73
C SER A 469 8.58 -11.17 -18.61
N SER A 470 8.04 -11.08 -19.82
CA SER A 470 8.38 -10.00 -20.76
C SER A 470 8.06 -8.61 -20.18
N GLY A 471 6.99 -8.48 -19.40
CA GLY A 471 6.64 -7.23 -18.72
C GLY A 471 7.67 -6.79 -17.68
N LEU A 472 8.29 -7.72 -16.95
CA LEU A 472 9.37 -7.40 -16.00
C LEU A 472 10.69 -7.10 -16.73
N ALA A 473 10.97 -7.76 -17.86
CA ALA A 473 12.15 -7.49 -18.67
C ALA A 473 12.10 -6.12 -19.37
N GLU A 474 10.90 -5.65 -19.74
CA GLU A 474 10.71 -4.40 -20.45
C GLU A 474 10.73 -3.19 -19.49
N LYS A 475 11.80 -2.40 -19.54
CA LYS A 475 11.96 -1.21 -18.69
C LYS A 475 10.80 -0.23 -18.84
N GLY A 476 10.21 0.15 -17.71
CA GLY A 476 9.12 1.12 -17.64
C GLY A 476 7.74 0.57 -18.03
N ARG A 477 7.62 -0.71 -18.40
CA ARG A 477 6.32 -1.37 -18.59
C ARG A 477 5.63 -1.62 -17.26
N TYR A 478 6.38 -2.09 -16.26
CA TYR A 478 5.95 -2.22 -14.86
C TYR A 478 6.60 -1.13 -14.00
N ARG A 479 5.89 -0.73 -12.94
CA ARG A 479 6.33 0.32 -12.03
C ARG A 479 6.08 -0.05 -10.56
N ASN A 480 4.86 -0.49 -10.24
CA ASN A 480 4.44 -0.81 -8.88
C ASN A 480 4.57 -2.31 -8.65
N LEU A 481 5.55 -2.73 -7.85
CA LEU A 481 5.76 -4.13 -7.50
C LEU A 481 5.36 -4.39 -6.04
N LEU A 482 4.78 -5.55 -5.78
CA LEU A 482 4.49 -6.06 -4.45
C LEU A 482 5.29 -7.33 -4.20
N ASP A 483 6.15 -7.33 -3.20
CA ASP A 483 6.81 -8.54 -2.73
C ASP A 483 6.14 -9.00 -1.44
N MET A 484 5.36 -10.08 -1.53
CA MET A 484 4.48 -10.50 -0.44
C MET A 484 5.22 -11.17 0.71
N ASN A 485 6.46 -11.62 0.48
CA ASN A 485 7.33 -12.19 1.50
C ASN A 485 8.78 -11.78 1.23
N ALA A 486 9.11 -10.55 1.59
CA ALA A 486 10.34 -9.91 1.14
C ALA A 486 11.62 -10.42 1.81
N GLY A 487 11.52 -11.18 2.91
CA GLY A 487 12.70 -11.64 3.65
C GLY A 487 13.63 -10.48 4.01
N LEU A 488 14.85 -10.48 3.48
CA LEU A 488 15.83 -9.41 3.71
C LEU A 488 15.73 -8.24 2.72
N GLY A 489 14.75 -8.25 1.80
CA GLY A 489 14.56 -7.26 0.74
C GLY A 489 15.39 -7.51 -0.51
N GLY A 490 15.88 -8.74 -0.71
CA GLY A 490 16.80 -9.07 -1.80
C GLY A 490 16.19 -8.93 -3.20
N PHE A 491 14.91 -9.27 -3.37
CA PHE A 491 14.17 -9.07 -4.62
C PHE A 491 14.17 -7.59 -5.05
N ALA A 492 13.80 -6.69 -4.15
CA ALA A 492 13.81 -5.25 -4.42
C ALA A 492 15.22 -4.70 -4.65
N ALA A 493 16.21 -5.20 -3.91
CA ALA A 493 17.59 -4.77 -4.10
C ALA A 493 18.16 -5.19 -5.47
N ALA A 494 17.80 -6.37 -5.96
CA ALA A 494 18.19 -6.84 -7.30
C ALA A 494 17.50 -6.07 -8.44
N LEU A 495 16.43 -5.31 -8.13
CA LEU A 495 15.69 -4.48 -9.09
C LEU A 495 16.00 -2.98 -8.97
N VAL A 496 17.00 -2.58 -8.18
CA VAL A 496 17.27 -1.17 -7.87
C VAL A 496 17.55 -0.31 -9.12
N ASP A 497 18.14 -0.91 -10.17
CA ASP A 497 18.51 -0.23 -11.41
C ASP A 497 17.36 -0.16 -12.44
N ASP A 498 16.23 -0.81 -12.13
CA ASP A 498 15.02 -0.71 -12.93
C ASP A 498 14.14 0.44 -12.43
N PRO A 499 13.34 1.08 -13.30
CA PRO A 499 12.47 2.19 -12.93
C PRO A 499 11.22 1.69 -12.20
N VAL A 500 11.38 0.85 -11.18
CA VAL A 500 10.32 0.27 -10.34
C VAL A 500 10.45 0.74 -8.90
N TRP A 501 9.39 0.56 -8.12
CA TRP A 501 9.48 0.54 -6.66
C TRP A 501 8.79 -0.71 -6.16
N VAL A 502 9.27 -1.24 -5.04
CA VAL A 502 8.75 -2.47 -4.45
C VAL A 502 8.18 -2.15 -3.07
N MET A 503 6.91 -2.49 -2.86
CA MET A 503 6.35 -2.64 -1.53
C MET A 503 6.85 -3.95 -0.94
N ASN A 504 7.87 -3.88 -0.10
CA ASN A 504 8.44 -5.06 0.54
C ASN A 504 7.60 -5.44 1.77
N VAL A 505 6.90 -6.57 1.72
CA VAL A 505 6.07 -7.01 2.84
C VAL A 505 6.82 -8.03 3.68
N VAL A 506 6.81 -7.83 5.00
CA VAL A 506 7.20 -8.86 5.96
C VAL A 506 5.93 -9.39 6.62
N PRO A 507 5.52 -10.64 6.30
CA PRO A 507 4.32 -11.23 6.85
C PRO A 507 4.38 -11.32 8.38
N THR A 508 3.25 -11.14 9.06
CA THR A 508 3.14 -11.43 10.51
C THR A 508 3.36 -12.91 10.84
N ALA A 509 3.31 -13.77 9.82
CA ALA A 509 3.61 -15.20 9.90
C ALA A 509 5.10 -15.52 9.82
N ALA A 510 5.95 -14.56 9.42
CA ALA A 510 7.37 -14.79 9.26
C ALA A 510 8.03 -15.12 10.62
N SER A 511 8.98 -16.04 10.60
CA SER A 511 9.73 -16.45 11.80
C SER A 511 10.70 -15.38 12.30
N ALA A 512 11.13 -14.48 11.43
CA ALA A 512 12.04 -13.38 11.75
C ALA A 512 11.45 -12.03 11.32
N ASN A 513 11.57 -11.03 12.20
CA ASN A 513 11.14 -9.67 11.91
C ASN A 513 12.23 -8.91 11.13
N THR A 514 12.25 -9.06 9.82
CA THR A 514 13.29 -8.51 8.94
C THR A 514 12.97 -7.12 8.38
N LEU A 515 11.81 -6.53 8.70
CA LEU A 515 11.41 -5.26 8.07
C LEU A 515 12.36 -4.10 8.44
N GLY A 516 12.92 -4.11 9.66
CA GLY A 516 13.94 -3.15 10.06
C GLY A 516 15.20 -3.20 9.19
N VAL A 517 15.61 -4.40 8.76
CA VAL A 517 16.74 -4.60 7.84
C VAL A 517 16.44 -4.01 6.46
N ILE A 518 15.23 -4.21 5.93
CA ILE A 518 14.80 -3.65 4.65
C ILE A 518 14.91 -2.13 4.66
N TYR A 519 14.47 -1.49 5.74
CA TYR A 519 14.60 -0.04 5.91
C TYR A 519 16.06 0.40 6.06
N GLU A 520 16.91 -0.34 6.80
CA GLU A 520 18.35 -0.02 6.90
C GLU A 520 19.06 -0.09 5.54
N ARG A 521 18.62 -0.97 4.63
CA ARG A 521 19.09 -1.02 3.24
C ARG A 521 18.66 0.18 2.37
N GLY A 522 17.74 1.01 2.84
CA GLY A 522 17.22 2.15 2.08
C GLY A 522 16.07 1.81 1.15
N LEU A 523 15.35 0.75 1.48
CA LEU A 523 14.13 0.30 0.82
C LEU A 523 12.91 0.63 1.70
N ILE A 524 11.70 0.49 1.15
CA ILE A 524 10.43 0.74 1.84
C ILE A 524 9.59 -0.54 1.91
N GLY A 525 8.74 -0.63 2.93
CA GLY A 525 7.94 -1.83 3.16
C GLY A 525 6.93 -1.70 4.30
N THR A 526 6.15 -2.76 4.53
CA THR A 526 5.11 -2.79 5.57
C THR A 526 4.97 -4.17 6.18
N TYR A 527 4.51 -4.23 7.43
CA TYR A 527 3.92 -5.47 7.96
C TYR A 527 2.55 -5.71 7.33
N GLN A 528 2.21 -6.98 7.12
CA GLN A 528 0.88 -7.41 6.67
C GLN A 528 0.57 -8.83 7.15
N ASP A 529 -0.69 -9.10 7.48
CA ASP A 529 -1.20 -10.47 7.59
C ASP A 529 -2.02 -10.79 6.33
N TRP A 530 -1.58 -11.76 5.53
CA TRP A 530 -2.26 -12.15 4.29
C TRP A 530 -3.58 -12.90 4.50
N CYS A 531 -3.95 -13.20 5.75
CA CYS A 531 -5.31 -13.63 6.09
C CYS A 531 -6.33 -12.48 6.14
N GLU A 532 -5.87 -11.24 5.96
CA GLU A 532 -6.66 -10.02 5.84
C GLU A 532 -6.29 -9.25 4.57
N ALA A 533 -7.22 -8.44 4.06
CA ALA A 533 -6.94 -7.59 2.92
C ALA A 533 -5.92 -6.49 3.27
N MET A 534 -5.08 -6.15 2.29
CA MET A 534 -4.11 -5.09 2.38
C MET A 534 -4.80 -3.72 2.31
N SER A 535 -4.32 -2.75 3.08
CA SER A 535 -4.80 -1.36 3.04
C SER A 535 -4.31 -0.62 1.79
N THR A 536 -4.82 -1.07 0.63
CA THR A 536 -4.58 -0.46 -0.69
C THR A 536 -5.81 -0.60 -1.58
N TYR A 537 -5.86 0.19 -2.65
CA TYR A 537 -6.91 0.11 -3.67
C TYR A 537 -6.76 -1.12 -4.57
N PRO A 538 -7.85 -1.59 -5.21
CA PRO A 538 -7.72 -2.55 -6.29
C PRO A 538 -6.79 -2.04 -7.41
N ARG A 539 -6.20 -2.95 -8.19
CA ARG A 539 -5.39 -2.61 -9.39
C ARG A 539 -4.19 -1.69 -9.09
N THR A 540 -3.53 -1.92 -7.96
CA THR A 540 -2.38 -1.12 -7.52
C THR A 540 -1.08 -1.56 -8.18
N TYR A 541 -0.84 -2.87 -8.25
CA TYR A 541 0.46 -3.44 -8.60
C TYR A 541 0.46 -4.01 -10.02
N ASP A 542 1.54 -3.76 -10.74
CA ASP A 542 1.81 -4.33 -12.07
C ASP A 542 2.36 -5.75 -11.96
N LEU A 543 3.13 -6.03 -10.89
CA LEU A 543 3.64 -7.35 -10.59
C LEU A 543 3.54 -7.68 -9.10
N ILE A 544 3.12 -8.90 -8.80
CA ILE A 544 3.13 -9.47 -7.46
C ILE A 544 4.10 -10.65 -7.43
N HIS A 545 4.97 -10.65 -6.43
CA HIS A 545 5.94 -11.71 -6.19
C HIS A 545 5.60 -12.41 -4.87
N ALA A 546 5.62 -13.75 -4.88
CA ALA A 546 5.31 -14.59 -3.73
C ALA A 546 6.31 -15.74 -3.63
N ASP A 547 7.35 -15.57 -2.79
CA ASP A 547 8.35 -16.61 -2.48
C ASP A 547 7.96 -17.35 -1.20
N PHE A 548 7.65 -18.64 -1.33
CA PHE A 548 7.20 -19.55 -0.26
C PHE A 548 6.03 -19.05 0.60
N LEU A 549 5.24 -18.12 0.05
CA LEU A 549 4.13 -17.50 0.77
C LEU A 549 3.04 -18.52 1.14
N PHE A 550 2.67 -19.40 0.20
CA PHE A 550 1.55 -20.32 0.41
C PHE A 550 1.96 -21.48 1.31
N THR A 551 3.22 -21.91 1.25
CA THR A 551 3.78 -22.81 2.28
C THR A 551 3.72 -22.18 3.66
N MET A 552 4.07 -20.90 3.81
CA MET A 552 4.00 -20.17 5.10
C MET A 552 2.57 -20.05 5.65
N TYR A 553 1.57 -19.94 4.77
CA TYR A 553 0.17 -19.70 5.14
C TYR A 553 -0.75 -20.93 5.07
N LYS A 554 -0.23 -22.10 4.70
CA LYS A 554 -0.97 -23.35 4.39
C LYS A 554 -2.06 -23.72 5.42
N ASP A 555 -1.81 -23.46 6.70
CA ASP A 555 -2.71 -23.82 7.80
C ASP A 555 -3.24 -22.59 8.58
N ARG A 556 -3.03 -21.37 8.05
CA ARG A 556 -3.45 -20.12 8.69
C ARG A 556 -4.72 -19.53 8.10
N CYS A 557 -4.86 -19.60 6.77
CA CYS A 557 -6.05 -19.18 6.06
C CYS A 557 -6.14 -19.81 4.67
N GLU A 558 -7.33 -19.69 4.06
CA GLU A 558 -7.61 -20.29 2.76
C GLU A 558 -6.75 -19.70 1.64
N MET A 559 -6.10 -20.57 0.86
CA MET A 559 -5.35 -20.22 -0.35
C MET A 559 -6.18 -19.35 -1.32
N GLU A 560 -7.45 -19.70 -1.51
CA GLU A 560 -8.37 -18.94 -2.36
C GLU A 560 -8.54 -17.48 -1.87
N ALA A 561 -8.56 -17.25 -0.55
CA ALA A 561 -8.69 -15.89 0.00
C ALA A 561 -7.46 -15.02 -0.33
N ILE A 562 -6.25 -15.60 -0.27
CA ILE A 562 -5.01 -14.91 -0.63
C ILE A 562 -5.01 -14.62 -2.15
N LEU A 563 -5.38 -15.60 -2.98
CA LEU A 563 -5.44 -15.43 -4.44
C LEU A 563 -6.46 -14.37 -4.87
N LEU A 564 -7.62 -14.29 -4.21
CA LEU A 564 -8.61 -13.23 -4.45
C LEU A 564 -8.08 -11.85 -4.05
N GLU A 565 -7.32 -11.75 -2.97
CA GLU A 565 -6.66 -10.49 -2.59
C GLU A 565 -5.58 -10.11 -3.60
N MET A 566 -4.78 -11.06 -4.07
CA MET A 566 -3.80 -10.85 -5.14
C MET A 566 -4.49 -10.35 -6.42
N ASP A 567 -5.59 -10.98 -6.84
CA ASP A 567 -6.36 -10.53 -8.01
C ASP A 567 -6.91 -9.11 -7.82
N ARG A 568 -7.45 -8.80 -6.64
CA ARG A 568 -7.98 -7.46 -6.34
C ARG A 568 -6.90 -6.39 -6.54
N VAL A 569 -5.71 -6.59 -5.98
CA VAL A 569 -4.64 -5.57 -6.00
C VAL A 569 -3.79 -5.59 -7.28
N LEU A 570 -3.87 -6.66 -8.08
CA LEU A 570 -3.19 -6.77 -9.37
C LEU A 570 -3.94 -6.01 -10.47
N ARG A 571 -3.19 -5.26 -11.28
CA ARG A 571 -3.73 -4.57 -12.47
C ARG A 571 -4.14 -5.59 -13.55
N PRO A 572 -5.13 -5.26 -14.40
CA PRO A 572 -5.32 -5.97 -15.67
C PRO A 572 -4.00 -6.08 -16.43
N GLU A 573 -3.70 -7.24 -17.00
CA GLU A 573 -2.42 -7.57 -17.68
C GLU A 573 -1.18 -7.57 -16.75
N GLY A 574 -1.39 -7.50 -15.44
CA GLY A 574 -0.34 -7.66 -14.45
C GLY A 574 0.14 -9.11 -14.33
N THR A 575 1.37 -9.29 -13.87
CA THR A 575 1.98 -10.62 -13.68
C THR A 575 2.03 -10.98 -12.20
N VAL A 576 1.82 -12.25 -11.89
CA VAL A 576 2.18 -12.86 -10.61
C VAL A 576 3.28 -13.88 -10.83
N ILE A 577 4.32 -13.82 -10.00
CA ILE A 577 5.39 -14.81 -9.95
C ILE A 577 5.31 -15.51 -8.59
N PHE A 578 4.90 -16.77 -8.61
CA PHE A 578 4.95 -17.64 -7.45
C PHE A 578 6.21 -18.49 -7.51
N ARG A 579 6.85 -18.67 -6.36
CA ARG A 579 7.95 -19.61 -6.18
C ARG A 579 7.69 -20.41 -4.92
N ASP A 580 7.49 -21.71 -5.08
CA ASP A 580 7.15 -22.62 -3.99
C ASP A 580 7.44 -24.07 -4.42
N ASP A 581 7.20 -25.02 -3.52
CA ASP A 581 7.22 -26.44 -3.87
C ASP A 581 6.15 -26.76 -4.94
N VAL A 582 6.49 -27.61 -5.91
CA VAL A 582 5.61 -27.97 -7.03
C VAL A 582 4.22 -28.42 -6.60
N ASP A 583 4.07 -29.13 -5.48
CA ASP A 583 2.76 -29.61 -5.00
C ASP A 583 1.87 -28.45 -4.52
N VAL A 584 2.47 -27.35 -4.06
CA VAL A 584 1.78 -26.11 -3.70
C VAL A 584 1.40 -25.35 -4.97
N LEU A 585 2.32 -25.24 -5.94
CA LEU A 585 2.06 -24.54 -7.19
C LEU A 585 0.95 -25.20 -8.02
N VAL A 586 0.85 -26.52 -8.04
CA VAL A 586 -0.25 -27.23 -8.71
C VAL A 586 -1.60 -26.86 -8.08
N LYS A 587 -1.68 -26.75 -6.75
CA LYS A 587 -2.90 -26.32 -6.06
C LYS A 587 -3.25 -24.86 -6.35
N ILE A 588 -2.25 -23.98 -6.36
CA ILE A 588 -2.42 -22.58 -6.75
C ILE A 588 -2.95 -22.50 -8.18
N LYS A 589 -2.32 -23.22 -9.11
CA LYS A 589 -2.70 -23.26 -10.52
C LYS A 589 -4.14 -23.74 -10.69
N ASN A 590 -4.56 -24.80 -9.99
CA ASN A 590 -5.93 -25.33 -10.08
C ASN A 590 -7.00 -24.28 -9.70
N ILE A 591 -6.71 -23.41 -8.73
CA ILE A 591 -7.60 -22.30 -8.37
C ILE A 591 -7.49 -21.17 -9.41
N ALA A 592 -6.26 -20.80 -9.78
CA ALA A 592 -5.97 -19.73 -10.73
C ALA A 592 -6.50 -19.99 -12.15
N ASP A 593 -6.63 -21.26 -12.57
CA ASP A 593 -7.27 -21.66 -13.83
C ASP A 593 -8.78 -21.40 -13.82
N GLY A 594 -9.40 -21.41 -12.63
CA GLY A 594 -10.77 -20.95 -12.42
C GLY A 594 -10.90 -19.42 -12.37
N MET A 595 -9.78 -18.71 -12.27
CA MET A 595 -9.71 -17.25 -12.33
C MET A 595 -9.44 -16.81 -13.78
N ARG A 596 -9.50 -15.50 -14.03
CA ARG A 596 -9.23 -14.93 -15.37
C ARG A 596 -7.73 -14.74 -15.60
N TRP A 597 -6.94 -15.79 -15.35
CA TRP A 597 -5.49 -15.76 -15.38
C TRP A 597 -4.94 -16.82 -16.34
N GLU A 598 -3.87 -16.48 -17.05
CA GLU A 598 -3.12 -17.40 -17.89
C GLU A 598 -1.91 -17.91 -17.11
N ASN A 599 -1.84 -19.22 -16.89
CA ASN A 599 -0.91 -19.82 -15.92
C ASN A 599 0.11 -20.73 -16.61
N ARG A 600 1.40 -20.57 -16.29
CA ARG A 600 2.48 -21.42 -16.78
C ARG A 600 3.48 -21.76 -15.67
N ILE A 601 3.61 -23.05 -15.38
CA ILE A 601 4.70 -23.56 -14.53
C ILE A 601 5.97 -23.67 -15.37
N ILE A 602 7.09 -23.23 -14.81
CA ILE A 602 8.41 -23.30 -15.40
C ILE A 602 9.41 -23.90 -14.41
N ASP A 603 10.52 -24.38 -14.94
CA ASP A 603 11.59 -24.93 -14.12
C ASP A 603 12.37 -23.87 -13.34
N HIS A 604 12.92 -24.33 -12.22
CA HIS A 604 13.93 -23.65 -11.43
C HIS A 604 15.14 -23.27 -12.29
N GLU A 605 15.88 -22.21 -11.90
CA GLU A 605 17.11 -21.81 -12.59
C GLU A 605 18.19 -22.92 -12.61
N ASP A 606 18.21 -23.78 -11.58
CA ASP A 606 19.11 -24.94 -11.47
C ASP A 606 18.59 -26.21 -12.17
N GLY A 607 17.47 -26.13 -12.91
CA GLY A 607 16.99 -27.18 -13.81
C GLY A 607 15.72 -27.92 -13.38
N PRO A 608 15.27 -28.88 -14.21
CA PRO A 608 13.95 -29.50 -14.10
C PRO A 608 13.79 -30.49 -12.93
N MET A 609 14.87 -30.95 -12.33
CA MET A 609 14.82 -31.91 -11.20
C MET A 609 14.55 -31.24 -9.85
N GLN A 610 14.60 -29.91 -9.77
CA GLN A 610 14.28 -29.17 -8.56
C GLN A 610 12.79 -29.24 -8.26
N ARG A 611 12.43 -29.57 -7.02
CA ARG A 611 11.03 -29.54 -6.55
C ARG A 611 10.48 -28.12 -6.40
N GLU A 612 11.35 -27.19 -6.05
CA GLU A 612 11.06 -25.76 -6.09
C GLU A 612 10.87 -25.36 -7.55
N LYS A 613 9.72 -24.77 -7.86
CA LYS A 613 9.36 -24.36 -9.22
C LYS A 613 8.93 -22.91 -9.22
N ILE A 614 8.69 -22.38 -10.42
CA ILE A 614 8.12 -21.04 -10.58
C ILE A 614 6.82 -21.18 -11.36
N LEU A 615 5.76 -20.55 -10.87
CA LEU A 615 4.51 -20.40 -11.60
C LEU A 615 4.37 -18.93 -11.99
N VAL A 616 4.28 -18.67 -13.28
CA VAL A 616 4.02 -17.35 -13.84
C VAL A 616 2.57 -17.29 -14.25
N SER A 617 1.83 -16.34 -13.68
CA SER A 617 0.41 -16.12 -13.98
C SER A 617 0.22 -14.70 -14.52
N VAL A 618 -0.50 -14.54 -15.62
CA VAL A 618 -0.83 -13.22 -16.19
C VAL A 618 -2.33 -13.01 -16.11
N LYS A 619 -2.75 -11.94 -15.45
CA LYS A 619 -4.18 -11.60 -15.34
C LYS A 619 -4.68 -11.07 -16.69
N SER A 620 -5.71 -11.69 -17.25
CA SER A 620 -6.30 -11.23 -18.51
C SER A 620 -6.90 -9.83 -18.35
N TYR A 621 -6.95 -9.06 -19.44
CA TYR A 621 -7.65 -7.79 -19.46
C TYR A 621 -9.17 -8.01 -19.41
N TRP A 622 -9.85 -7.36 -18.46
CA TRP A 622 -11.31 -7.29 -18.42
C TRP A 622 -11.78 -6.12 -17.54
N THR A 623 -12.97 -5.58 -17.83
CA THR A 623 -13.61 -4.49 -17.08
C THR A 623 -15.04 -4.87 -16.70
N ALA A 624 -15.64 -4.09 -15.79
CA ALA A 624 -17.05 -4.16 -15.40
C ALA A 624 -18.01 -3.97 -16.58
#